data_AF-A0A5F2HXB0-F1
#
_entry.id   AF-A0A5F2HXB0-F1
#
_cell.length_a   1.000
_cell.length_b   1.000
_cell.length_c   1.000
_cell.angle_alpha   90.00
_cell.angle_beta   90.00
_cell.angle_gamma   90.00
#
_symmetry.space_group_name_H-M   'P 1'
#
loop_
_entity.id
_entity.type
_entity.pdbx_description
1 polymer ?
#
loop_
_entity_poly.entity_id
_entity_poly.type
_entity_poly.pdbx_seq_one_letter_code
_entity_poly.pdbx_strand_id
1 'polypeptide(L)'
;RLVDMMKEIGLTSLDGLGDFIFSRTRDAMLERIKALPKGSWSNELVTDGYDEPVKLAATVSVRDDHVEVDFTGTDPMSRWGINCPIIYSKAYACYALKCMVAPDIPNNAASLAFFTVSSPVNILNAVRPAPVALRHIFGHM
;
A
#
# COMPACT_ATOMS: atom_id res chain seq x y z
N ARG A 1 -8.42 29.07 6.46
CA ARG A 1 -7.04 28.55 6.66
C ARG A 1 -6.29 28.42 5.33
N LEU A 2 -6.64 27.49 4.42
CA LEU A 2 -5.91 27.34 3.13
C LEU A 2 -5.96 28.61 2.25
N VAL A 3 -7.16 29.14 2.00
CA VAL A 3 -7.34 30.34 1.16
C VAL A 3 -6.67 31.57 1.76
N ASP A 4 -6.69 31.71 3.10
CA ASP A 4 -6.06 32.84 3.79
C ASP A 4 -4.53 32.80 3.61
N MET A 5 -3.92 31.62 3.77
CA MET A 5 -2.50 31.39 3.49
C MET A 5 -2.15 31.68 2.02
N MET A 6 -3.00 31.25 1.07
CA MET A 6 -2.77 31.55 -0.35
C MET A 6 -2.80 33.06 -0.61
N LYS A 7 -3.72 33.81 0.00
CA LYS A 7 -3.76 35.28 -0.09
C LYS A 7 -2.54 35.92 0.55
N GLU A 8 -2.13 35.47 1.74
CA GLU A 8 -0.98 35.98 2.48
C GLU A 8 0.34 35.80 1.70
N ILE A 9 0.53 34.63 1.08
CA ILE A 9 1.75 34.28 0.32
C ILE A 9 1.66 34.77 -1.15
N GLY A 10 0.48 35.22 -1.61
CA GLY A 10 0.27 35.67 -2.98
C GLY A 10 0.16 34.53 -4.01
N LEU A 11 -0.28 33.34 -3.59
CA LEU A 11 -0.51 32.20 -4.46
C LEU A 11 -1.89 32.28 -5.14
N THR A 12 -1.90 32.24 -6.47
CA THR A 12 -3.12 32.19 -7.29
C THR A 12 -3.55 30.76 -7.63
N SER A 13 -2.64 29.79 -7.52
CA SER A 13 -2.88 28.35 -7.67
C SER A 13 -1.97 27.55 -6.73
N LEU A 14 -2.35 26.30 -6.46
CA LEU A 14 -1.53 25.33 -5.74
C LEU A 14 -0.69 24.44 -6.65
N ASP A 15 -0.89 24.48 -7.96
CA ASP A 15 -0.26 23.52 -8.89
C ASP A 15 1.28 23.56 -8.78
N GLY A 16 1.88 24.76 -8.85
CA GLY A 16 3.34 24.89 -8.72
C GLY A 16 3.89 24.46 -7.36
N LEU A 17 3.13 24.69 -6.28
CA LEU A 17 3.51 24.20 -4.95
C LEU A 17 3.38 22.66 -4.87
N GLY A 18 2.32 22.11 -5.46
CA GLY A 18 2.08 20.68 -5.56
C GLY A 18 3.19 19.97 -6.33
N ASP A 19 3.55 20.51 -7.50
CA ASP A 19 4.64 19.98 -8.33
C ASP A 19 5.98 20.01 -7.60
N PHE A 20 6.27 21.10 -6.88
CA PHE A 20 7.46 21.19 -6.04
C PHE A 20 7.46 20.13 -4.91
N ILE A 21 6.35 19.97 -4.19
CA ILE A 21 6.24 18.97 -3.13
C ILE A 21 6.37 17.55 -3.69
N PHE A 22 5.72 17.26 -4.82
CA PHE A 22 5.74 15.94 -5.43
C PHE A 22 7.09 15.59 -6.03
N SER A 23 7.77 16.51 -6.72
CA SER A 23 9.13 16.29 -7.22
C SER A 23 10.10 15.97 -6.10
N ARG A 24 10.13 16.80 -5.04
CA ARG A 24 10.95 16.55 -3.84
C ARG A 24 10.66 15.19 -3.19
N THR A 25 9.37 14.82 -3.13
CA THR A 25 8.97 13.53 -2.58
C THR A 25 9.46 12.37 -3.44
N ARG A 26 9.37 12.48 -4.78
CA ARG A 26 9.84 11.44 -5.70
C ARG A 26 11.34 11.20 -5.58
N ASP A 27 12.12 12.28 -5.57
CA ASP A 27 13.58 12.19 -5.48
C ASP A 27 13.99 11.49 -4.17
N ALA A 28 13.43 11.93 -3.05
CA ALA A 28 13.74 11.36 -1.74
C ALA A 28 13.31 9.88 -1.63
N MET A 29 12.16 9.50 -2.19
CA MET A 29 11.72 8.10 -2.20
C MET A 29 12.62 7.21 -3.06
N LEU A 30 13.01 7.70 -4.24
CA LEU A 30 13.87 6.96 -5.15
C LEU A 30 15.25 6.71 -4.50
N GLU A 31 15.80 7.70 -3.79
CA GLU A 31 17.03 7.52 -3.01
C GLU A 31 16.88 6.43 -1.94
N ARG A 32 15.77 6.42 -1.19
CA ARG A 32 15.52 5.39 -0.15
C ARG A 32 15.40 4.00 -0.75
N ILE A 33 14.68 3.84 -1.86
CA ILE A 33 14.50 2.54 -2.51
C ILE A 33 15.81 2.04 -3.12
N LYS A 34 16.63 2.92 -3.71
CA LYS A 34 17.96 2.56 -4.22
C LYS A 34 18.89 2.01 -3.14
N ALA A 35 18.77 2.50 -1.91
CA ALA A 35 19.57 2.03 -0.78
C ALA A 35 19.14 0.66 -0.20
N LEU A 36 17.93 0.18 -0.53
CA LEU A 36 17.45 -1.13 -0.08
C LEU A 36 18.18 -2.27 -0.81
N PRO A 37 18.37 -3.43 -0.14
CA PRO A 37 18.86 -4.62 -0.82
C PRO A 37 17.88 -5.03 -1.93
N LYS A 38 18.43 -5.40 -3.10
CA LYS A 38 17.62 -5.87 -4.24
C LYS A 38 17.39 -7.37 -4.12
N GLY A 39 16.17 -7.80 -4.40
CA GLY A 39 15.78 -9.19 -4.25
C GLY A 39 14.30 -9.34 -3.95
N SER A 40 13.93 -10.57 -3.61
CA SER A 40 12.56 -10.95 -3.26
C SER A 40 12.56 -11.79 -2.00
N TRP A 41 11.62 -11.51 -1.11
CA TRP A 41 11.43 -12.22 0.15
C TRP A 41 9.97 -12.61 0.28
N SER A 42 9.73 -13.87 0.63
CA SER A 42 8.39 -14.40 0.81
C SER A 42 8.16 -14.80 2.25
N ASN A 43 6.93 -14.63 2.73
CA ASN A 43 6.49 -15.11 4.03
C ASN A 43 5.04 -15.59 3.94
N GLU A 44 4.68 -16.52 4.82
CA GLU A 44 3.33 -17.02 4.99
C GLU A 44 2.92 -16.93 6.47
N LEU A 45 1.65 -16.61 6.70
CA LEU A 45 1.03 -16.57 8.02
C LEU A 45 -0.27 -17.37 7.96
N VAL A 46 -0.42 -18.33 8.86
CA VAL A 46 -1.71 -18.98 9.11
C VAL A 46 -2.33 -18.36 10.34
N THR A 47 -3.58 -17.93 10.22
CA THR A 47 -4.32 -17.25 11.27
C THR A 47 -5.77 -17.72 11.30
N ASP A 48 -6.48 -17.38 12.36
CA ASP A 48 -7.86 -17.82 12.55
C ASP A 48 -8.77 -17.16 11.50
N GLY A 49 -9.51 -17.98 10.77
CA GLY A 49 -10.66 -17.53 9.99
C GLY A 49 -11.95 -17.65 10.79
N TYR A 50 -13.08 -17.56 10.10
CA TYR A 50 -14.38 -17.68 10.76
C TYR A 50 -14.75 -19.15 11.06
N ASP A 51 -14.61 -20.03 10.05
CA ASP A 51 -14.87 -21.48 10.20
C ASP A 51 -13.57 -22.30 10.15
N GLU A 52 -12.64 -21.89 9.29
CA GLU A 52 -11.38 -22.59 9.00
C GLU A 52 -10.23 -21.58 9.08
N PRO A 53 -9.01 -22.01 9.50
CA PRO A 53 -7.83 -21.18 9.43
C PRO A 53 -7.59 -20.66 8.00
N VAL A 54 -7.04 -19.46 7.89
CA VAL A 54 -6.73 -18.81 6.62
C VAL A 54 -5.22 -18.61 6.51
N LYS A 55 -4.64 -19.05 5.40
CA LYS A 55 -3.27 -18.76 5.02
C LYS A 55 -3.18 -17.46 4.21
N LEU A 56 -2.37 -16.54 4.69
CA LEU A 56 -1.94 -15.34 3.98
C LEU A 56 -0.51 -15.56 3.49
N ALA A 57 -0.24 -15.25 2.23
CA ALA A 57 1.09 -15.33 1.65
C ALA A 57 1.42 -14.01 0.97
N ALA A 58 2.64 -13.51 1.18
CA ALA A 58 3.12 -12.30 0.56
C ALA A 58 4.57 -12.49 0.08
N THR A 59 4.85 -12.01 -1.12
CA THR A 59 6.21 -11.84 -1.65
C THR A 59 6.48 -10.37 -1.87
N VAL A 60 7.49 -9.83 -1.20
CA VAL A 60 7.95 -8.46 -1.36
C VAL A 60 9.19 -8.47 -2.24
N SER A 61 9.14 -7.77 -3.38
CA SER A 61 10.26 -7.63 -4.31
C SER A 61 10.74 -6.19 -4.36
N VAL A 62 12.01 -5.98 -4.04
CA VAL A 62 12.64 -4.65 -4.13
C VAL A 62 13.36 -4.56 -5.47
N ARG A 63 12.87 -3.66 -6.33
CA ARG A 63 13.47 -3.31 -7.62
C ARG A 63 14.32 -2.05 -7.49
N ASP A 64 14.92 -1.62 -8.58
CA ASP A 64 15.81 -0.44 -8.57
C ASP A 64 15.07 0.85 -8.23
N ASP A 65 13.83 0.98 -8.69
CA ASP A 65 13.03 2.20 -8.63
C ASP A 65 11.65 2.00 -7.99
N HIS A 66 11.29 0.81 -7.51
CA HIS A 66 10.01 0.56 -6.84
C HIS A 66 10.06 -0.71 -5.96
N VAL A 67 9.01 -0.91 -5.16
CA VAL A 67 8.79 -2.14 -4.38
C VAL A 67 7.44 -2.75 -4.77
N GLU A 68 7.45 -4.04 -5.02
CA GLU A 68 6.28 -4.82 -5.42
C GLU A 68 5.86 -5.74 -4.27
N VAL A 69 4.55 -5.85 -4.05
CA VAL A 69 3.96 -6.85 -3.15
C VAL A 69 3.04 -7.74 -3.97
N ASP A 70 3.25 -9.05 -3.89
CA ASP A 70 2.41 -10.06 -4.53
C ASP A 70 1.81 -10.98 -3.48
N PHE A 71 0.47 -11.09 -3.46
CA PHE A 71 -0.27 -11.96 -2.56
C PHE A 71 -0.62 -13.33 -3.14
N THR A 72 0.04 -13.74 -4.23
CA THR A 72 -0.04 -15.10 -4.78
C THR A 72 0.29 -16.13 -3.69
N GLY A 73 -0.52 -17.20 -3.61
CA GLY A 73 -0.41 -18.24 -2.59
C GLY A 73 -1.30 -18.03 -1.36
N THR A 74 -1.95 -16.87 -1.23
CA THR A 74 -3.00 -16.60 -0.23
C THR A 74 -4.27 -17.39 -0.53
N ASP A 75 -4.96 -17.83 0.52
CA ASP A 75 -6.15 -18.67 0.43
C ASP A 75 -7.35 -18.00 -0.27
N PRO A 76 -8.26 -18.80 -0.86
CA PRO A 76 -9.45 -18.31 -1.56
C PRO A 76 -10.37 -17.43 -0.72
N MET A 77 -11.29 -16.73 -1.38
CA MET A 77 -12.31 -15.90 -0.72
C MET A 77 -13.15 -16.73 0.27
N SER A 78 -13.49 -16.11 1.40
CA SER A 78 -14.44 -16.63 2.36
C SER A 78 -15.89 -16.35 1.93
N ARG A 79 -16.83 -17.19 2.33
CA ARG A 79 -18.26 -16.87 2.26
C ARG A 79 -18.70 -15.76 3.22
N TRP A 80 -17.87 -15.46 4.22
CA TRP A 80 -18.15 -14.46 5.27
C TRP A 80 -17.54 -13.10 4.98
N GLY A 81 -17.96 -12.09 5.73
CA GLY A 81 -17.57 -10.69 5.53
C GLY A 81 -16.09 -10.35 5.69
N ILE A 82 -15.22 -11.32 5.94
CA ILE A 82 -13.80 -11.16 6.28
C ILE A 82 -12.90 -10.87 5.06
N ASN A 83 -13.45 -10.95 3.84
CA ASN A 83 -12.71 -10.68 2.61
C ASN A 83 -12.27 -9.21 2.47
N CYS A 84 -11.15 -8.98 1.80
CA CYS A 84 -10.61 -7.66 1.47
C CYS A 84 -10.63 -7.39 -0.04
N PRO A 85 -11.21 -6.28 -0.51
CA PRO A 85 -10.95 -5.78 -1.85
C PRO A 85 -9.48 -5.38 -1.99
N ILE A 86 -8.88 -5.54 -3.17
CA ILE A 86 -7.45 -5.25 -3.40
C ILE A 86 -7.02 -3.85 -2.98
N ILE A 87 -7.90 -2.84 -3.10
CA ILE A 87 -7.56 -1.47 -2.71
C ILE A 87 -7.31 -1.33 -1.20
N TYR A 88 -7.96 -2.17 -0.39
CA TYR A 88 -7.76 -2.19 1.06
C TYR A 88 -6.42 -2.84 1.41
N SER A 89 -6.14 -4.01 0.83
CA SER A 89 -4.86 -4.72 0.97
C SER A 89 -3.70 -3.85 0.50
N LYS A 90 -3.89 -3.12 -0.61
CA LYS A 90 -2.93 -2.13 -1.10
C LYS A 90 -2.67 -1.02 -0.09
N ALA A 91 -3.71 -0.45 0.53
CA ALA A 91 -3.54 0.62 1.49
C ALA A 91 -2.67 0.22 2.68
N TYR A 92 -2.88 -0.98 3.24
CA TYR A 92 -2.11 -1.47 4.39
C TYR A 92 -0.70 -1.95 4.03
N ALA A 93 -0.53 -2.59 2.88
CA ALA A 93 0.80 -2.91 2.36
C ALA A 93 1.62 -1.63 2.13
N CYS A 94 1.04 -0.62 1.46
CA CYS A 94 1.68 0.67 1.25
C CYS A 94 1.99 1.39 2.57
N TYR A 95 1.11 1.32 3.56
CA TYR A 95 1.34 1.91 4.89
C TYR A 95 2.57 1.27 5.57
N ALA A 96 2.60 -0.06 5.66
CA ALA A 96 3.72 -0.79 6.24
C ALA A 96 5.04 -0.46 5.52
N LEU A 97 5.05 -0.53 4.19
CA LEU A 97 6.23 -0.18 3.39
C LEU A 97 6.65 1.28 3.60
N LYS A 98 5.71 2.23 3.62
CA LYS A 98 6.03 3.64 3.83
C LYS A 98 6.66 3.89 5.19
N CYS A 99 6.16 3.24 6.24
CA CYS A 99 6.71 3.31 7.59
C CYS A 99 8.12 2.71 7.68
N MET A 100 8.40 1.62 6.96
CA MET A 100 9.72 0.97 6.97
C MET A 100 10.76 1.69 6.12
N VAL A 101 10.38 2.09 4.90
CA VAL A 101 11.32 2.60 3.89
C VAL A 101 11.60 4.09 4.09
N ALA A 102 10.59 4.87 4.47
CA ALA A 102 10.68 6.32 4.42
C ALA A 102 9.77 7.01 5.45
N PRO A 103 9.85 6.69 6.76
CA PRO A 103 8.93 7.22 7.77
C PRO A 103 8.91 8.75 7.86
N ASP A 104 10.02 9.40 7.49
CA ASP A 104 10.24 10.84 7.54
C ASP A 104 9.81 11.61 6.27
N ILE A 105 9.59 10.90 5.16
CA ILE A 105 9.13 11.52 3.91
C ILE A 105 7.62 11.84 4.02
N PRO A 106 7.14 13.01 3.58
CA PRO A 106 5.71 13.34 3.59
C PRO A 106 4.85 12.26 2.90
N ASN A 107 3.72 11.91 3.51
CA ASN A 107 2.78 10.95 2.95
C ASN A 107 1.87 11.62 1.90
N ASN A 108 2.09 11.30 0.63
CA ASN A 108 1.29 11.81 -0.49
C ASN A 108 1.32 10.83 -1.68
N ALA A 109 0.54 11.11 -2.73
CA ALA A 109 0.45 10.25 -3.91
C ALA A 109 1.80 9.98 -4.59
N ALA A 110 2.71 10.95 -4.60
CA ALA A 110 4.04 10.78 -5.16
C ALA A 110 4.88 9.78 -4.36
N SER A 111 4.74 9.74 -3.02
CA SER A 111 5.43 8.74 -2.19
C SER A 111 4.87 7.33 -2.37
N LEU A 112 3.55 7.20 -2.54
CA LEU A 112 2.87 5.91 -2.65
C LEU A 112 3.00 5.30 -4.04
N ALA A 113 3.34 6.09 -5.06
CA ALA A 113 3.50 5.64 -6.45
C ALA A 113 4.61 4.59 -6.62
N PHE A 114 5.55 4.53 -5.68
CA PHE A 114 6.66 3.58 -5.67
C PHE A 114 6.29 2.18 -5.17
N PHE A 115 5.06 1.99 -4.71
CA PHE A 115 4.60 0.72 -4.15
C PHE A 115 3.50 0.15 -5.04
N THR A 116 3.75 -1.02 -5.62
CA THR A 116 2.78 -1.77 -6.40
C THR A 116 2.31 -2.99 -5.62
N VAL A 117 1.03 -3.33 -5.77
CA VAL A 117 0.41 -4.43 -5.05
C VAL A 117 -0.43 -5.22 -6.04
N SER A 118 -0.21 -6.53 -6.09
CA SER A 118 -0.84 -7.46 -7.00
C SER A 118 -1.30 -8.72 -6.27
N SER A 119 -2.30 -9.40 -6.83
CA SER A 119 -2.85 -10.62 -6.27
C SER A 119 -3.79 -11.29 -7.27
N PRO A 120 -3.80 -12.62 -7.39
CA PRO A 120 -4.94 -13.37 -7.93
C PRO A 120 -6.21 -13.10 -7.12
N VAL A 121 -7.38 -13.53 -7.63
CA VAL A 121 -8.63 -13.49 -6.85
C VAL A 121 -8.51 -14.43 -5.67
N ASN A 122 -8.56 -13.88 -4.46
CA ASN A 122 -8.41 -14.58 -3.19
C ASN A 122 -8.98 -13.71 -2.06
N ILE A 123 -8.76 -14.07 -0.79
CA ILE A 123 -9.29 -13.32 0.35
C ILE A 123 -8.74 -11.88 0.48
N LEU A 124 -7.56 -11.59 -0.09
CA LEU A 124 -6.92 -10.26 -0.12
C LEU A 124 -7.19 -9.47 -1.43
N ASN A 125 -7.81 -10.09 -2.42
CA ASN A 125 -8.29 -9.46 -3.64
C ASN A 125 -9.67 -10.00 -4.00
N ALA A 126 -10.61 -9.71 -3.12
CA ALA A 126 -11.97 -10.17 -3.27
C ALA A 126 -12.72 -9.37 -4.34
N VAL A 127 -13.49 -10.08 -5.14
CA VAL A 127 -14.30 -9.52 -6.23
C VAL A 127 -15.78 -9.60 -5.88
N ARG A 128 -16.58 -8.71 -6.48
CA ARG A 128 -18.05 -8.76 -6.35
C ARG A 128 -18.56 -10.16 -6.78
N PRO A 129 -19.50 -10.79 -6.05
CA PRO A 129 -20.32 -10.28 -4.93
C PRO A 129 -19.83 -10.64 -3.52
N ALA A 130 -18.54 -10.94 -3.32
CA ALA A 130 -18.04 -11.34 -2.00
C ALA A 130 -18.34 -10.29 -0.91
N PRO A 131 -18.76 -10.72 0.30
CA PRO A 131 -19.00 -9.80 1.41
C PRO A 131 -17.68 -9.32 2.04
N VAL A 132 -17.58 -8.03 2.34
CA VAL A 132 -16.33 -7.35 2.74
C VAL A 132 -16.48 -6.43 3.97
N ALA A 133 -17.51 -6.66 4.78
CA ALA A 133 -17.85 -5.79 5.93
C ALA A 133 -16.82 -5.84 7.07
N LEU A 134 -16.11 -6.96 7.23
CA LEU A 134 -15.15 -7.25 8.29
C LEU A 134 -13.71 -7.35 7.75
N ARG A 135 -13.41 -6.68 6.63
CA ARG A 135 -12.10 -6.67 5.97
C ARG A 135 -10.91 -6.24 6.87
N HIS A 136 -11.16 -5.55 7.98
CA HIS A 136 -10.12 -5.17 8.92
C HIS A 136 -9.48 -6.36 9.65
N ILE A 137 -10.14 -7.53 9.67
CA ILE A 137 -9.63 -8.75 10.30
C ILE A 137 -8.33 -9.20 9.64
N PHE A 138 -8.28 -9.27 8.30
CA PHE A 138 -7.08 -9.65 7.57
C PHE A 138 -6.31 -8.47 7.00
N GLY A 139 -6.99 -7.38 6.65
CA GLY A 139 -6.35 -6.32 5.89
C GLY A 139 -5.25 -5.56 6.63
N HIS A 140 -5.11 -5.69 7.95
CA HIS A 140 -4.01 -5.08 8.73
C HIS A 140 -2.87 -6.05 9.05
N MET A 141 -3.02 -7.32 8.68
CA MET A 141 -2.02 -8.37 8.96
C MET A 141 -0.95 -8.45 7.88
#